data_AF-Q0JA54-F1
#
_entry.id   AF-Q0JA54-F1
#
_cell.length_a   1.000
_cell.length_b   1.000
_cell.length_c   1.000
_cell.angle_alpha   90.00
_cell.angle_beta   90.00
_cell.angle_gamma   90.00
#
_symmetry.space_group_name_H-M   'P 1'
#
loop_
_entity.id
_entity.type
_entity.pdbx_description
1 polymer ?
#
loop_
_entity_poly.entity_id
_entity_poly.type
_entity_poly.pdbx_seq_one_letter_code
_entity_poly.pdbx_strand_id
1 'polypeptide(L)'
;TYVIWLVVCRKCPQVHVGPVGHQIQDCYGTGSQRRNSHHSWVRGSVNDVLIPIESYHQFDPFGWRVKHETRFDYDRIPAIVELCIQAGVELPQYPSRRRTAPVRMIGKKVIDRGGFVDGPKPHRSEDCISLLAELDTFSNQQGQSSTPSNVEELAEKTLKAYLNVQRGVARLMRKYTVKTCGYCSEVHVGPWGHNVKLCGAFKHQWRDGKHGWQDAVVDDVIPPNYVWHVRDPTGPPLRSSLRSFYGKAPAVVELCVQAGAEIPEEYRPMMRADVVIPDSEEARLAA
;
A
#
# COMPACT_ATOMS: atom_id res chain seq x y z
N THR A 1 -20.90 -16.69 16.27
CA THR A 1 -20.13 -16.14 15.14
C THR A 1 -20.14 -14.62 15.25
N TYR A 2 -19.01 -13.99 15.56
CA TYR A 2 -18.92 -12.53 15.52
C TYR A 2 -18.61 -12.09 14.09
N VAL A 3 -18.99 -10.87 13.71
CA VAL A 3 -18.73 -10.34 12.38
C VAL A 3 -17.48 -9.47 12.43
N ILE A 4 -16.53 -9.74 11.54
CA ILE A 4 -15.30 -8.95 11.41
C ILE A 4 -15.59 -7.83 10.42
N TRP A 5 -15.55 -6.60 10.90
CA TRP A 5 -15.68 -5.42 10.05
C TRP A 5 -14.34 -4.75 9.88
N LEU A 6 -14.13 -4.22 8.68
CA LEU A 6 -13.18 -3.16 8.46
C LEU A 6 -13.90 -1.84 8.66
N VAL A 7 -13.41 -1.00 9.58
CA VAL A 7 -13.95 0.34 9.82
C VAL A 7 -12.87 1.40 9.71
N VAL A 8 -13.24 2.56 9.19
CA VAL A 8 -12.34 3.70 9.00
C VAL A 8 -12.91 4.96 9.61
N CYS A 9 -12.05 5.86 10.05
CA CYS A 9 -12.48 7.14 10.60
C CYS A 9 -12.77 8.13 9.46
N ARG A 10 -13.97 8.72 9.44
CA ARG A 10 -14.37 9.75 8.44
C ARG A 10 -13.53 11.03 8.46
N LYS A 11 -12.70 11.22 9.49
CA LYS A 11 -12.05 12.50 9.78
C LYS A 11 -10.52 12.41 9.80
N CYS A 12 -9.95 11.22 9.92
CA CYS A 12 -8.50 11.01 9.91
C CYS A 12 -8.18 9.63 9.30
N PRO A 13 -6.93 9.39 8.85
CA PRO A 13 -6.50 8.13 8.23
C PRO A 13 -6.56 6.86 9.09
N GLN A 14 -7.17 6.88 10.28
CA GLN A 14 -7.22 5.71 11.16
C GLN A 14 -8.15 4.63 10.62
N VAL A 15 -7.67 3.39 10.68
CA VAL A 15 -8.37 2.16 10.27
C VAL A 15 -8.38 1.20 11.45
N HIS A 16 -9.44 0.40 11.55
CA HIS A 16 -9.59 -0.62 12.58
C HIS A 16 -10.26 -1.86 12.00
N VAL A 17 -9.83 -3.02 12.46
CA VAL A 17 -10.44 -4.31 12.16
C VAL A 17 -11.05 -4.83 13.45
N GLY A 18 -12.35 -5.08 13.44
CA GLY A 18 -13.08 -5.55 14.61
C GLY A 18 -14.60 -5.40 14.44
N PRO A 19 -15.40 -5.92 15.38
CA PRO A 19 -16.85 -5.82 15.31
C PRO A 19 -17.35 -4.37 15.49
N VAL A 20 -16.59 -3.56 16.24
CA VAL A 20 -16.84 -2.14 16.50
C VAL A 20 -15.52 -1.39 16.45
N GLY A 21 -15.55 -0.11 16.12
CA GLY A 21 -14.36 0.73 16.17
C GLY A 21 -13.83 0.92 17.59
N HIS A 22 -12.51 1.10 17.74
CA HIS A 22 -11.88 1.27 19.05
C HIS A 22 -12.27 2.59 19.75
N GLN A 23 -12.08 2.62 21.07
CA GLN A 23 -12.32 3.77 21.95
C GLN A 23 -11.04 4.54 22.33
N ILE A 24 -9.89 4.24 21.71
CA ILE A 24 -8.67 5.05 21.86
C ILE A 24 -8.93 6.47 21.33
N GLN A 25 -8.63 7.47 22.17
CA GLN A 25 -8.88 8.89 21.94
C GLN A 25 -7.68 9.57 21.26
N ASP A 26 -7.36 9.15 20.05
CA ASP A 26 -6.23 9.66 19.26
C ASP A 26 -6.64 10.23 17.89
N CYS A 27 -7.93 10.56 17.72
CA CYS A 27 -8.41 11.22 16.51
C CYS A 27 -7.85 12.64 16.41
N TYR A 28 -7.08 12.91 15.37
CA TYR A 28 -6.60 14.26 15.01
C TYR A 28 -7.38 14.87 13.85
N GLY A 29 -8.48 14.25 13.45
CA GLY A 29 -9.33 14.71 12.36
C GLY A 29 -10.17 15.94 12.73
N THR A 30 -10.67 16.65 11.71
CA THR A 30 -11.44 17.89 11.87
C THR A 30 -12.53 17.78 12.95
N GLY A 31 -12.55 18.75 13.87
CA GLY A 31 -13.49 18.81 14.99
C GLY A 31 -13.24 17.80 16.11
N SER A 32 -12.07 17.14 16.16
CA SER A 32 -11.72 16.17 17.21
C SER A 32 -11.93 16.70 18.62
N GLN A 33 -11.61 17.96 18.87
CA GLN A 33 -11.79 18.62 20.16
C GLN A 33 -13.25 18.53 20.67
N ARG A 34 -14.24 18.69 19.78
CA ARG A 34 -15.67 18.58 20.16
C ARG A 34 -16.12 17.15 20.43
N ARG A 35 -15.34 16.16 20.00
CA ARG A 35 -15.61 14.71 20.18
C ARG A 35 -14.68 14.09 21.21
N ASN A 36 -13.93 14.89 21.97
CA ASN A 36 -12.92 14.40 22.91
C ASN A 36 -11.94 13.40 22.25
N SER A 37 -11.48 13.73 21.04
CA SER A 37 -10.58 12.90 20.22
C SER A 37 -11.09 11.50 19.88
N HIS A 38 -12.39 11.23 20.00
CA HIS A 38 -12.98 10.00 19.48
C HIS A 38 -13.12 10.02 17.96
N HIS A 39 -12.93 8.83 17.38
CA HIS A 39 -13.10 8.56 15.97
C HIS A 39 -14.57 8.53 15.56
N SER A 40 -14.83 8.88 14.30
CA SER A 40 -16.15 8.74 13.69
C SER A 40 -16.10 7.60 12.67
N TRP A 41 -16.39 6.40 13.15
CA TRP A 41 -16.25 5.17 12.38
C TRP A 41 -17.33 5.04 11.29
N VAL A 42 -16.91 4.52 10.13
CA VAL A 42 -17.76 4.04 9.03
C VAL A 42 -17.19 2.75 8.49
N ARG A 43 -17.99 2.02 7.71
CA ARG A 43 -17.53 0.85 6.98
C ARG A 43 -16.40 1.24 6.02
N GLY A 44 -15.30 0.51 6.09
CA GLY A 44 -14.17 0.62 5.19
C GLY A 44 -14.32 -0.23 3.93
N SER A 45 -13.33 -0.10 3.05
CA SER A 45 -13.19 -0.79 1.77
C SER A 45 -11.82 -1.47 1.64
N VAL A 46 -11.64 -2.28 0.61
CA VAL A 46 -10.34 -2.94 0.34
C VAL A 46 -9.19 -1.93 0.18
N ASN A 47 -9.45 -0.74 -0.33
CA ASN A 47 -8.44 0.32 -0.52
C ASN A 47 -7.95 0.93 0.80
N ASP A 48 -8.70 0.73 1.88
CA ASP A 48 -8.27 1.11 3.24
C ASP A 48 -7.33 0.05 3.86
N VAL A 49 -7.28 -1.16 3.28
CA VAL A 49 -6.38 -2.25 3.69
C VAL A 49 -5.14 -2.29 2.80
N LEU A 50 -5.36 -2.26 1.49
CA LEU A 50 -4.34 -2.28 0.46
C LEU A 50 -4.23 -0.86 -0.11
N ILE A 51 -3.32 -0.07 0.44
CA ILE A 51 -3.11 1.32 0.00
C ILE A 51 -2.52 1.28 -1.42
N PRO A 52 -3.24 1.77 -2.43
CA PRO A 52 -2.75 1.74 -3.79
C PRO A 52 -1.67 2.82 -3.96
N ILE A 53 -0.49 2.40 -4.37
CA ILE A 53 0.60 3.28 -4.78
C ILE A 53 0.73 3.20 -6.29
N GLU A 54 0.62 4.36 -6.94
CA GLU A 54 0.72 4.47 -8.39
C GLU A 54 2.12 4.89 -8.84
N SER A 55 2.43 4.58 -10.09
CA SER A 55 3.61 5.04 -10.80
C SER A 55 3.26 5.33 -12.26
N TYR A 56 4.02 6.21 -12.89
CA TYR A 56 3.92 6.39 -14.34
C TYR A 56 4.43 5.15 -15.05
N HIS A 57 3.63 4.63 -15.97
CA HIS A 57 4.07 3.59 -16.88
C HIS A 57 5.16 4.13 -17.82
N GLN A 58 6.26 3.40 -17.99
CA GLN A 58 7.34 3.78 -18.90
C GLN A 58 7.63 2.69 -19.91
N PHE A 59 7.54 3.04 -21.20
CA PHE A 59 8.00 2.14 -22.26
C PHE A 59 9.49 1.81 -22.11
N ASP A 60 10.34 2.75 -21.72
CA ASP A 60 11.76 2.50 -21.46
C ASP A 60 12.21 3.29 -20.23
N PRO A 61 12.54 2.64 -19.09
CA PRO A 61 13.03 3.33 -17.89
C PRO A 61 14.33 4.11 -18.08
N PHE A 62 15.07 3.82 -19.16
CA PHE A 62 16.27 4.56 -19.55
C PHE A 62 16.01 5.54 -20.71
N GLY A 63 14.76 5.67 -21.14
CA GLY A 63 14.33 6.56 -22.19
C GLY A 63 14.12 8.01 -21.72
N TRP A 64 13.06 8.64 -22.21
CA TRP A 64 12.71 10.00 -21.83
C TRP A 64 12.10 10.02 -20.43
N ARG A 65 12.56 10.97 -19.61
CA ARG A 65 11.96 11.20 -18.29
C ARG A 65 10.62 11.93 -18.48
N VAL A 66 9.57 11.43 -17.85
CA VAL A 66 8.25 12.08 -17.81
C VAL A 66 8.40 13.51 -17.30
N LYS A 67 8.00 14.49 -18.11
CA LYS A 67 8.02 15.91 -17.78
C LYS A 67 6.66 16.34 -17.26
N HIS A 68 6.62 17.49 -16.58
CA HIS A 68 5.36 17.99 -16.03
C HIS A 68 4.32 18.28 -17.12
N GLU A 69 4.77 18.84 -18.25
CA GLU A 69 3.92 19.29 -19.35
C GLU A 69 3.32 18.11 -20.11
N THR A 70 4.08 17.01 -20.23
CA THR A 70 3.68 15.79 -20.95
C THR A 70 3.11 14.72 -20.02
N ARG A 71 2.85 15.03 -18.74
CA ARG A 71 2.51 14.00 -17.74
C ARG A 71 1.21 13.27 -18.04
N PHE A 72 0.30 13.91 -18.77
CA PHE A 72 -0.99 13.35 -19.15
C PHE A 72 -0.91 12.43 -20.36
N ASP A 73 0.26 12.36 -21.01
CA ASP A 73 0.52 11.44 -22.12
C ASP A 73 0.93 10.05 -21.62
N TYR A 74 1.06 9.88 -20.29
CA TYR A 74 1.50 8.65 -19.64
C TYR A 74 0.42 8.16 -18.70
N ASP A 75 0.15 6.85 -18.76
CA ASP A 75 -0.77 6.20 -17.82
C ASP A 75 -0.14 6.13 -16.42
N ARG A 76 -1.00 6.23 -15.41
CA ARG A 76 -0.68 5.93 -14.01
C ARG A 76 -1.22 4.54 -13.71
N ILE A 77 -0.35 3.64 -13.25
CA ILE A 77 -0.69 2.26 -12.92
C ILE A 77 -0.13 1.90 -11.54
N PRO A 78 -0.62 0.86 -10.85
CA PRO A 78 -0.04 0.46 -9.58
C PRO A 78 1.47 0.21 -9.72
N ALA A 79 2.28 0.75 -8.80
CA ALA A 79 3.73 0.71 -8.85
C ALA A 79 4.26 -0.74 -8.85
N ILE A 80 3.56 -1.66 -8.18
CA ILE A 80 3.86 -3.09 -8.23
C ILE A 80 3.66 -3.67 -9.63
N VAL A 81 2.63 -3.24 -10.35
CA VAL A 81 2.35 -3.68 -11.73
C VAL A 81 3.43 -3.15 -12.66
N GLU A 82 3.78 -1.87 -12.55
CA GLU A 82 4.90 -1.30 -13.31
C GLU A 82 6.22 -2.03 -13.02
N LEU A 83 6.51 -2.34 -11.75
CA LEU A 83 7.70 -3.10 -11.36
C LEU A 83 7.72 -4.50 -12.01
N CYS A 84 6.58 -5.18 -12.04
CA CYS A 84 6.42 -6.47 -12.73
C CYS A 84 6.62 -6.34 -14.24
N ILE A 85 6.07 -5.30 -14.89
CA ILE A 85 6.26 -5.04 -16.32
C ILE A 85 7.74 -4.84 -16.65
N GLN A 86 8.44 -4.02 -15.87
CA GLN A 86 9.88 -3.80 -16.04
C GLN A 86 10.69 -5.07 -15.73
N ALA A 87 10.18 -5.95 -14.87
CA ALA A 87 10.77 -7.24 -14.57
C ALA A 87 10.56 -8.31 -15.66
N GLY A 88 9.72 -8.05 -16.66
CA GLY A 88 9.50 -8.94 -17.80
C GLY A 88 8.07 -9.44 -17.98
N VAL A 89 7.13 -9.07 -17.11
CA VAL A 89 5.71 -9.34 -17.35
C VAL A 89 5.26 -8.58 -18.59
N GLU A 90 4.60 -9.27 -19.51
CA GLU A 90 4.08 -8.68 -20.73
C GLU A 90 2.59 -8.40 -20.56
N LEU A 91 2.23 -7.13 -20.62
CA LEU A 91 0.86 -6.65 -20.65
C LEU A 91 0.67 -5.87 -21.95
N PRO A 92 -0.14 -6.37 -22.91
CA PRO A 92 -0.33 -5.71 -24.21
C PRO A 92 -0.75 -4.24 -24.11
N GLN A 93 -1.52 -3.90 -23.07
CA GLN A 93 -1.96 -2.53 -22.76
C GLN A 93 -0.83 -1.62 -22.26
N TYR A 94 0.24 -2.19 -21.68
CA TYR A 94 1.37 -1.48 -21.07
C TYR A 94 2.70 -2.01 -21.61
N PRO A 95 3.01 -1.73 -22.89
CA PRO A 95 4.19 -2.24 -23.55
C PRO A 95 5.47 -1.70 -22.91
N SER A 96 6.52 -2.51 -22.85
CA SER A 96 7.84 -2.07 -22.38
C SER A 96 8.95 -2.61 -23.28
N ARG A 97 9.96 -1.77 -23.52
CA ARG A 97 11.12 -2.02 -24.36
C ARG A 97 11.99 -3.10 -23.72
N ARG A 98 12.02 -4.28 -24.33
CA ARG A 98 12.97 -5.34 -23.97
C ARG A 98 14.33 -5.05 -24.60
N ARG A 99 15.27 -4.56 -23.79
CA ARG A 99 16.63 -4.23 -24.24
C ARG A 99 17.46 -5.51 -24.39
N THR A 100 17.92 -5.78 -25.61
CA THR A 100 18.87 -6.87 -25.91
C THR A 100 20.32 -6.46 -25.70
N ALA A 101 20.61 -5.16 -25.78
CA ALA A 101 21.92 -4.58 -25.45
C ALA A 101 21.85 -3.80 -24.12
N PRO A 102 22.86 -3.94 -23.23
CA PRO A 102 22.87 -3.26 -21.95
C PRO A 102 23.08 -1.74 -22.11
N VAL A 103 22.52 -0.98 -21.19
CA VAL A 103 22.83 0.44 -21.03
C VAL A 103 24.24 0.57 -20.44
N ARG A 104 25.12 1.31 -21.12
CA ARG A 104 26.50 1.50 -20.65
C ARG A 104 26.56 2.67 -19.67
N MET A 105 27.11 2.41 -18.50
CA MET A 105 27.18 3.33 -17.37
C MET A 105 28.63 3.46 -16.88
N ILE A 106 29.06 4.67 -16.48
CA ILE A 106 30.22 4.87 -15.59
C ILE A 106 29.71 5.54 -14.31
N GLY A 107 29.76 4.82 -13.20
CA GLY A 107 29.11 5.23 -11.96
C GLY A 107 27.60 5.46 -12.20
N LYS A 108 27.11 6.65 -11.86
CA LYS A 108 25.71 7.07 -12.07
C LYS A 108 25.46 7.74 -13.42
N LYS A 109 26.50 7.93 -14.25
CA LYS A 109 26.41 8.62 -15.53
C LYS A 109 26.17 7.61 -16.66
N VAL A 110 25.13 7.87 -17.45
CA VAL A 110 24.85 7.09 -18.66
C VAL A 110 25.78 7.53 -19.78
N ILE A 111 26.46 6.58 -20.42
CA ILE A 111 27.35 6.81 -21.55
C ILE A 111 26.64 6.49 -22.85
N ASP A 112 25.97 5.34 -22.88
CA ASP A 112 25.25 4.88 -24.06
C ASP A 112 23.97 4.16 -23.65
N ARG A 113 22.87 4.56 -24.29
CA ARG A 113 21.52 4.02 -24.09
C ARG A 113 21.06 3.18 -25.27
N GLY A 114 21.83 3.05 -26.35
CA GLY A 114 21.35 2.41 -27.58
C GLY A 114 20.16 3.14 -28.21
N GLY A 115 20.21 4.48 -28.19
CA GLY A 115 19.19 5.36 -28.78
C GLY A 115 17.87 5.42 -28.03
N PHE A 116 17.07 6.43 -28.40
CA PHE A 116 15.68 6.55 -27.96
C PHE A 116 14.75 5.87 -28.98
N VAL A 117 13.71 5.23 -28.49
CA VAL A 117 12.72 4.52 -29.31
C VAL A 117 11.34 4.93 -28.82
N ASP A 118 10.49 5.37 -29.72
CA ASP A 118 9.10 5.67 -29.41
C ASP A 118 8.35 4.37 -29.09
N GLY A 119 7.57 4.40 -28.01
CA GLY A 119 6.72 3.28 -27.65
C GLY A 119 5.62 3.06 -28.67
N PRO A 120 5.13 1.82 -28.82
CA PRO A 120 3.93 1.57 -29.62
C PRO A 120 2.74 2.29 -28.97
N LYS A 121 1.76 2.69 -29.79
CA LYS A 121 0.51 3.26 -29.28
C LYS A 121 -0.20 2.22 -28.41
N PRO A 122 -0.83 2.63 -27.29
CA PRO A 122 -1.55 1.70 -26.41
C PRO A 122 -2.60 0.89 -27.19
N HIS A 123 -2.57 -0.44 -27.03
CA HIS A 123 -3.56 -1.32 -27.64
C HIS A 123 -4.80 -1.43 -26.73
N ARG A 124 -5.96 -0.97 -27.20
CA ARG A 124 -7.24 -1.03 -26.47
C ARG A 124 -8.20 -2.01 -27.14
N SER A 125 -7.95 -3.32 -26.98
CA SER A 125 -8.93 -4.37 -27.32
C SER A 125 -9.90 -4.61 -26.17
N GLU A 126 -11.01 -5.33 -26.41
CA GLU A 126 -11.96 -5.73 -25.36
C GLU A 126 -11.28 -6.55 -24.24
N ASP A 127 -10.38 -7.48 -24.60
CA ASP A 127 -9.59 -8.26 -23.64
C ASP A 127 -8.70 -7.38 -22.75
N CYS A 128 -8.14 -6.29 -23.31
CA CYS A 128 -7.38 -5.31 -22.53
C CYS A 128 -8.25 -4.60 -21.50
N ILE A 129 -9.53 -4.33 -21.80
CA ILE A 129 -10.44 -3.64 -20.88
C ILE A 129 -10.75 -4.53 -19.67
N SER A 130 -10.94 -5.83 -19.87
CA SER A 130 -11.14 -6.79 -18.77
C SER A 130 -9.92 -6.88 -17.86
N LEU A 131 -8.70 -6.99 -18.40
CA LEU A 131 -7.47 -7.00 -17.60
C LEU A 131 -7.24 -5.67 -16.88
N LEU A 132 -7.57 -4.54 -17.50
CA LEU A 132 -7.50 -3.23 -16.86
C LEU A 132 -8.48 -3.10 -15.68
N ALA A 133 -9.68 -3.66 -15.81
CA ALA A 133 -10.66 -3.71 -14.72
C ALA A 133 -10.21 -4.61 -13.56
N GLU A 134 -9.47 -5.69 -13.83
CA GLU A 134 -8.84 -6.52 -12.79
C GLU A 134 -7.71 -5.80 -12.05
N LEU A 135 -6.97 -4.93 -12.75
CA LEU A 135 -5.89 -4.12 -12.17
C LEU A 135 -6.41 -2.87 -11.45
N ASP A 136 -7.64 -2.43 -11.75
CA ASP A 136 -8.31 -1.31 -11.10
C ASP A 136 -8.91 -1.74 -9.76
N THR A 137 -8.10 -1.68 -8.70
CA THR A 137 -8.56 -1.91 -7.32
C THR A 137 -9.52 -0.83 -6.81
N PHE A 138 -9.68 0.31 -7.50
CA PHE A 138 -10.60 1.38 -7.12
C PHE A 138 -12.03 1.13 -7.59
N SER A 139 -12.23 0.65 -8.82
CA SER A 139 -13.57 0.47 -9.41
C SER A 139 -14.18 -0.91 -9.16
N ASN A 140 -13.38 -1.91 -8.77
CA ASN A 140 -13.85 -3.28 -8.62
C ASN A 140 -14.61 -3.51 -7.30
N GLN A 141 -15.83 -2.95 -7.20
CA GLN A 141 -16.79 -3.24 -6.14
C GLN A 141 -17.75 -4.39 -6.50
N GLN A 142 -17.57 -5.03 -7.65
CA GLN A 142 -18.50 -6.03 -8.19
C GLN A 142 -17.79 -7.35 -8.54
N GLY A 143 -17.40 -8.07 -7.49
CA GLY A 143 -17.41 -9.52 -7.53
C GLY A 143 -18.45 -10.00 -6.53
N GLN A 144 -19.56 -10.57 -6.99
CA GLN A 144 -20.38 -11.43 -6.14
C GLN A 144 -19.51 -12.64 -5.77
N SER A 145 -18.79 -12.56 -4.67
CA SER A 145 -18.25 -13.76 -4.06
C SER A 145 -19.41 -14.46 -3.39
N SER A 146 -19.71 -15.69 -3.82
CA SER A 146 -20.46 -16.65 -3.03
C SER A 146 -19.90 -16.63 -1.60
N THR A 147 -20.76 -16.70 -0.58
CA THR A 147 -20.29 -16.81 0.81
C THR A 147 -19.27 -17.96 0.85
N PRO A 148 -17.98 -17.68 1.14
CA PRO A 148 -16.98 -18.73 1.12
C PRO A 148 -17.43 -19.81 2.10
N SER A 149 -17.41 -21.06 1.65
CA SER A 149 -17.77 -22.20 2.49
C SER A 149 -16.87 -22.31 3.73
N ASN A 150 -15.67 -21.71 3.67
CA ASN A 150 -14.72 -21.60 4.77
C ASN A 150 -14.00 -20.22 4.74
N VAL A 151 -14.30 -19.35 5.70
CA VAL A 151 -13.68 -18.01 5.85
C VAL A 151 -12.23 -18.10 6.31
N GLU A 152 -11.91 -19.07 7.16
CA GLU A 152 -10.56 -19.29 7.71
C GLU A 152 -9.57 -19.68 6.60
N GLU A 153 -9.95 -20.64 5.76
CA GLU A 153 -9.14 -21.05 4.60
C GLU A 153 -8.89 -19.88 3.63
N LEU A 154 -9.89 -19.03 3.42
CA LEU A 154 -9.74 -17.82 2.59
C LEU A 154 -8.77 -16.81 3.24
N ALA A 155 -8.85 -16.64 4.56
CA ALA A 155 -7.95 -15.78 5.31
C ALA A 155 -6.49 -16.26 5.22
N GLU A 156 -6.25 -17.57 5.40
CA GLU A 156 -4.91 -18.16 5.25
C GLU A 156 -4.34 -17.97 3.83
N LYS A 157 -5.16 -18.24 2.81
CA LYS A 157 -4.78 -18.03 1.40
C LYS A 157 -4.44 -16.58 1.12
N THR A 158 -5.25 -15.65 1.63
CA THR A 158 -5.04 -14.20 1.47
C THR A 158 -3.76 -13.75 2.15
N LEU A 159 -3.53 -14.18 3.40
CA LEU A 159 -2.33 -13.86 4.17
C LEU A 159 -1.07 -14.40 3.49
N LYS A 160 -1.11 -15.65 3.02
CA LYS A 160 0.00 -16.26 2.27
C LYS A 160 0.28 -15.50 0.97
N ALA A 161 -0.75 -15.08 0.24
CA ALA A 161 -0.60 -14.28 -0.97
C ALA A 161 0.06 -12.93 -0.67
N TYR A 162 -0.42 -12.21 0.35
CA TYR A 162 0.15 -10.93 0.79
C TYR A 162 1.66 -11.05 1.10
N LEU A 163 2.04 -12.02 1.93
CA LEU A 163 3.43 -12.26 2.30
C LEU A 163 4.30 -12.66 1.08
N ASN A 164 3.75 -13.45 0.16
CA ASN A 164 4.44 -13.82 -1.08
C ASN A 164 4.70 -12.59 -1.96
N VAL A 165 3.73 -11.69 -2.06
CA VAL A 165 3.85 -10.45 -2.82
C VAL A 165 4.94 -9.55 -2.22
N GLN A 166 4.95 -9.36 -0.89
CA GLN A 166 6.01 -8.60 -0.22
C GLN A 166 7.41 -9.18 -0.49
N ARG A 167 7.59 -10.49 -0.35
CA ARG A 167 8.86 -11.18 -0.68
C ARG A 167 9.23 -11.06 -2.16
N GLY A 168 8.25 -11.15 -3.05
CA GLY A 168 8.43 -10.99 -4.49
C GLY A 168 8.95 -9.60 -4.84
N VAL A 169 8.30 -8.55 -4.33
CA VAL A 169 8.73 -7.16 -4.50
C VAL A 169 10.12 -6.94 -3.94
N ALA A 170 10.42 -7.45 -2.73
CA ALA A 170 11.75 -7.37 -2.15
C ALA A 170 12.83 -7.99 -3.05
N ARG A 171 12.53 -9.12 -3.72
CA ARG A 171 13.44 -9.77 -4.67
C ARG A 171 13.61 -8.96 -5.96
N LEU A 172 12.52 -8.41 -6.50
CA LEU A 172 12.57 -7.59 -7.71
C LEU A 172 13.37 -6.31 -7.48
N MET A 173 13.17 -5.64 -6.35
CA MET A 173 13.85 -4.38 -6.00
C MET A 173 15.37 -4.53 -5.79
N ARG A 174 15.88 -5.76 -5.61
CA ARG A 174 17.33 -6.03 -5.63
C ARG A 174 17.95 -5.86 -7.02
N LYS A 175 17.15 -6.01 -8.07
CA LYS A 175 17.59 -5.97 -9.48
C LYS A 175 17.07 -4.75 -10.22
N TYR A 176 15.84 -4.34 -9.95
CA TYR A 176 15.17 -3.23 -10.61
C TYR A 176 15.10 -2.05 -9.64
N THR A 177 15.60 -0.90 -10.06
CA THR A 177 15.58 0.31 -9.24
C THR A 177 14.17 0.87 -9.16
N VAL A 178 13.76 1.24 -7.96
CA VAL A 178 12.54 2.01 -7.71
C VAL A 178 12.94 3.23 -6.89
N LYS A 179 12.35 4.38 -7.22
CA LYS A 179 12.55 5.65 -6.52
C LYS A 179 11.28 6.04 -5.79
N THR A 180 11.45 6.61 -4.61
CA THR A 180 10.37 7.21 -3.82
C THR A 180 10.70 8.68 -3.56
N CYS A 181 9.69 9.51 -3.36
CA CYS A 181 9.88 10.87 -2.88
C CYS A 181 10.00 10.88 -1.35
N GLY A 182 11.09 11.40 -0.80
CA GLY A 182 11.27 11.49 0.67
C GLY A 182 10.30 12.44 1.40
N TYR A 183 9.31 13.01 0.71
CA TYR A 183 8.36 13.98 1.28
C TYR A 183 6.88 13.63 1.03
N CYS A 184 6.57 12.81 0.03
CA CYS A 184 5.20 12.41 -0.33
C CYS A 184 5.18 10.98 -0.85
N SER A 185 4.01 10.37 -0.99
CA SER A 185 3.83 8.97 -1.42
C SER A 185 4.06 8.71 -2.92
N GLU A 186 4.82 9.56 -3.62
CA GLU A 186 5.05 9.39 -5.05
C GLU A 186 6.16 8.37 -5.29
N VAL A 187 5.89 7.40 -6.16
CA VAL A 187 6.81 6.30 -6.49
C VAL A 187 7.04 6.24 -7.99
N HIS A 188 8.29 5.96 -8.36
CA HIS A 188 8.72 5.84 -9.73
C HIS A 188 9.54 4.56 -9.93
N VAL A 189 9.06 3.65 -10.77
CA VAL A 189 9.84 2.46 -11.15
C VAL A 189 10.83 2.84 -12.22
N GLY A 190 12.12 2.80 -11.88
CA GLY A 190 13.20 3.16 -12.80
C GLY A 190 14.43 3.71 -12.10
N PRO A 191 15.54 3.86 -12.84
CA PRO A 191 16.82 4.34 -12.31
C PRO A 191 16.79 5.81 -11.84
N TRP A 192 15.89 6.63 -12.36
CA TRP A 192 15.72 8.04 -11.98
C TRP A 192 14.25 8.38 -11.92
N GLY A 193 13.82 9.09 -10.87
CA GLY A 193 12.44 9.57 -10.79
C GLY A 193 12.07 10.53 -11.92
N HIS A 194 10.78 10.87 -12.05
CA HIS A 194 10.31 11.80 -13.09
C HIS A 194 10.59 13.28 -12.77
N ASN A 195 10.31 14.16 -13.74
CA ASN A 195 10.42 15.63 -13.62
C ASN A 195 9.09 16.34 -13.39
N VAL A 196 8.00 15.59 -13.22
CA VAL A 196 6.69 16.16 -12.88
C VAL A 196 6.77 16.96 -11.57
N LYS A 197 6.16 18.15 -11.56
CA LYS A 197 6.11 19.08 -10.42
C LYS A 197 4.78 18.97 -9.66
N LEU A 198 4.53 17.84 -9.02
CA LEU A 198 3.26 17.57 -8.30
C LEU A 198 3.47 17.19 -6.82
N CYS A 199 4.68 17.37 -6.28
CA CYS A 199 4.92 17.14 -4.86
C CYS A 199 4.11 18.16 -4.04
N GLY A 200 3.07 17.69 -3.35
CA GLY A 200 2.21 18.52 -2.49
C GLY A 200 2.68 18.64 -1.03
N ALA A 201 3.83 18.06 -0.70
CA ALA A 201 4.33 18.00 0.68
C ALA A 201 4.60 19.39 1.28
N PHE A 202 4.76 19.45 2.61
CA PHE A 202 5.07 20.70 3.30
C PHE A 202 6.30 21.39 2.67
N LYS A 203 6.19 22.73 2.49
CA LYS A 203 7.18 23.59 1.83
C LYS A 203 7.53 23.23 0.38
N HIS A 204 6.67 22.52 -0.35
CA HIS A 204 6.91 22.19 -1.77
C HIS A 204 7.10 23.42 -2.68
N GLN A 205 6.51 24.58 -2.34
CA GLN A 205 6.66 25.83 -3.10
C GLN A 205 8.14 26.25 -3.22
N TRP A 206 8.94 26.04 -2.17
CA TRP A 206 10.39 26.31 -2.16
C TRP A 206 11.19 25.38 -3.07
N ARG A 207 10.57 24.27 -3.52
CA ARG A 207 11.14 23.29 -4.44
C ARG A 207 10.44 23.31 -5.80
N ASP A 208 9.61 24.31 -6.08
CA ASP A 208 8.86 24.41 -7.35
C ASP A 208 8.05 23.12 -7.62
N GLY A 209 7.44 22.56 -6.56
CA GLY A 209 6.64 21.32 -6.65
C GLY A 209 7.44 20.06 -7.02
N LYS A 210 8.77 20.10 -7.06
CA LYS A 210 9.62 18.96 -7.43
C LYS A 210 9.72 17.92 -6.31
N HIS A 211 9.88 16.67 -6.71
CA HIS A 211 10.08 15.54 -5.81
C HIS A 211 11.55 15.44 -5.35
N GLY A 212 11.74 15.04 -4.10
CA GLY A 212 13.05 14.70 -3.53
C GLY A 212 13.29 13.21 -3.64
N TRP A 213 13.80 12.76 -4.78
CA TRP A 213 13.96 11.34 -5.08
C TRP A 213 15.07 10.67 -4.27
N GLN A 214 14.75 9.49 -3.72
CA GLN A 214 15.68 8.58 -3.07
C GLN A 214 15.39 7.13 -3.50
N ASP A 215 16.24 6.18 -3.12
CA ASP A 215 15.97 4.76 -3.34
C ASP A 215 14.79 4.33 -2.46
N ALA A 216 13.85 3.60 -3.06
CA ALA A 216 12.68 3.09 -2.37
C ALA A 216 13.02 1.82 -1.56
N VAL A 217 12.30 1.61 -0.47
CA VAL A 217 12.19 0.34 0.24
C VAL A 217 10.87 -0.37 -0.13
N VAL A 218 10.71 -1.63 0.29
CA VAL A 218 9.50 -2.42 -0.02
C VAL A 218 8.23 -1.70 0.43
N ASP A 219 8.27 -1.09 1.61
CA ASP A 219 7.14 -0.35 2.20
C ASP A 219 6.77 0.92 1.42
N ASP A 220 7.64 1.44 0.54
CA ASP A 220 7.23 2.52 -0.37
C ASP A 220 6.34 2.01 -1.51
N VAL A 221 6.57 0.77 -1.97
CA VAL A 221 5.82 0.14 -3.08
C VAL A 221 4.56 -0.55 -2.58
N ILE A 222 4.61 -1.15 -1.39
CA ILE A 222 3.49 -1.82 -0.71
C ILE A 222 3.44 -1.32 0.74
N PRO A 223 2.92 -0.10 0.97
CA PRO A 223 2.88 0.47 2.31
C PRO A 223 1.94 -0.32 3.22
N PRO A 224 2.41 -0.77 4.40
CA PRO A 224 1.54 -1.39 5.40
C PRO A 224 0.67 -0.32 6.07
N ASN A 225 -0.65 -0.57 6.13
CA ASN A 225 -1.55 0.23 6.96
C ASN A 225 -1.65 -0.38 8.36
N TYR A 226 -0.95 0.17 9.35
CA TYR A 226 -0.92 -0.43 10.70
C TYR A 226 -2.19 -0.12 11.52
N VAL A 227 -2.84 -1.17 11.98
CA VAL A 227 -4.00 -1.12 12.88
C VAL A 227 -3.65 -1.71 14.24
N TRP A 228 -4.47 -1.40 15.26
CA TRP A 228 -4.35 -2.02 16.57
C TRP A 228 -4.79 -3.48 16.52
N HIS A 229 -4.01 -4.37 17.13
CA HIS A 229 -4.35 -5.79 17.24
C HIS A 229 -5.45 -6.01 18.30
N VAL A 230 -6.50 -6.74 17.93
CA VAL A 230 -7.63 -7.08 18.82
C VAL A 230 -7.53 -8.55 19.24
N ARG A 231 -7.03 -8.84 20.45
CA ARG A 231 -6.86 -10.24 20.88
C ARG A 231 -8.16 -11.00 21.08
N ASP A 232 -9.15 -10.33 21.66
CA ASP A 232 -10.46 -10.89 21.91
C ASP A 232 -11.52 -9.98 21.27
N PRO A 233 -12.05 -10.36 20.10
CA PRO A 233 -13.10 -9.60 19.42
C PRO A 233 -14.40 -9.52 20.20
N THR A 234 -14.62 -10.45 21.14
CA THR A 234 -15.80 -10.47 22.01
C THR A 234 -15.57 -9.68 23.31
N GLY A 235 -14.32 -9.30 23.57
CA GLY A 235 -13.91 -8.53 24.73
C GLY A 235 -14.27 -7.05 24.66
N PRO A 236 -13.88 -6.28 25.69
CA PRO A 236 -14.11 -4.84 25.70
C PRO A 236 -13.33 -4.14 24.58
N PRO A 237 -13.86 -3.03 24.03
CA PRO A 237 -13.16 -2.27 23.00
C PRO A 237 -11.86 -1.68 23.54
N LEU A 238 -10.85 -1.53 22.66
CA LEU A 238 -9.56 -0.97 23.01
C LEU A 238 -9.69 0.49 23.52
N ARG A 239 -9.04 0.83 24.63
CA ARG A 239 -9.13 2.14 25.30
C ARG A 239 -7.76 2.81 25.46
N SER A 240 -7.76 4.14 25.59
CA SER A 240 -6.52 4.92 25.73
C SER A 240 -5.65 4.49 26.92
N SER A 241 -6.25 4.15 28.06
CA SER A 241 -5.52 3.79 29.30
C SER A 241 -4.65 2.54 29.15
N LEU A 242 -5.00 1.63 28.23
CA LEU A 242 -4.28 0.37 28.01
C LEU A 242 -3.47 0.38 26.70
N ARG A 243 -3.32 1.56 26.07
CA ARG A 243 -2.62 1.70 24.79
C ARG A 243 -1.20 1.15 24.81
N SER A 244 -0.51 1.26 25.95
CA SER A 244 0.85 0.75 26.16
C SER A 244 0.93 -0.78 26.24
N PHE A 245 -0.18 -1.50 26.29
CA PHE A 245 -0.24 -2.97 26.29
C PHE A 245 -0.60 -3.55 24.92
N TYR A 246 -1.29 -2.78 24.08
CA TYR A 246 -1.74 -3.25 22.77
C TYR A 246 -0.62 -3.34 21.73
N GLY A 247 -0.69 -4.37 20.90
CA GLY A 247 0.14 -4.53 19.71
C GLY A 247 -0.47 -3.90 18.47
N LYS A 248 0.26 -3.95 17.37
CA LYS A 248 -0.19 -3.52 16.04
C LYS A 248 0.24 -4.51 14.96
N ALA A 249 -0.51 -4.52 13.86
CA ALA A 249 -0.18 -5.26 12.65
C ALA A 249 -0.67 -4.51 11.41
N PRO A 250 -0.14 -4.82 10.21
CA PRO A 250 -0.76 -4.37 8.97
C PRO A 250 -2.23 -4.81 8.91
N ALA A 251 -3.11 -3.97 8.38
CA ALA A 251 -4.56 -4.19 8.34
C ALA A 251 -4.94 -5.51 7.68
N VAL A 252 -4.22 -5.92 6.64
CA VAL A 252 -4.43 -7.21 5.95
C VAL A 252 -4.09 -8.39 6.85
N VAL A 253 -3.03 -8.28 7.66
CA VAL A 253 -2.62 -9.32 8.61
C VAL A 253 -3.66 -9.42 9.71
N GLU A 254 -4.03 -8.28 10.30
CA GLU A 254 -5.07 -8.25 11.33
C GLU A 254 -6.39 -8.82 10.80
N LEU A 255 -6.83 -8.41 9.60
CA LEU A 255 -8.05 -8.92 8.99
C LEU A 255 -8.05 -10.44 8.82
N CYS A 256 -6.94 -11.01 8.34
CA CYS A 256 -6.83 -12.45 8.17
C CYS A 256 -6.76 -13.19 9.50
N VAL A 257 -6.02 -12.67 10.48
CA VAL A 257 -5.93 -13.26 11.83
C VAL A 257 -7.28 -13.23 12.53
N GLN A 258 -8.01 -12.12 12.44
CA GLN A 258 -9.36 -12.02 12.99
C GLN A 258 -10.34 -13.02 12.36
N ALA A 259 -10.07 -13.41 11.11
CA ALA A 259 -10.83 -14.38 10.34
C ALA A 259 -10.41 -15.84 10.56
N GLY A 260 -9.46 -16.10 11.47
CA GLY A 260 -9.04 -17.44 11.90
C GLY A 260 -7.65 -17.86 11.41
N ALA A 261 -6.98 -17.07 10.55
CA ALA A 261 -5.63 -17.40 10.13
C ALA A 261 -4.64 -17.34 11.30
N GLU A 262 -3.64 -18.23 11.31
CA GLU A 262 -2.56 -18.17 12.30
C GLU A 262 -1.75 -16.88 12.19
N ILE A 263 -1.29 -16.37 13.34
CA ILE A 263 -0.43 -15.18 13.40
C ILE A 263 0.94 -15.52 12.79
N PRO A 264 1.38 -14.81 11.73
CA PRO A 264 2.72 -15.01 11.19
C PRO A 264 3.80 -14.67 12.21
N GLU A 265 4.85 -15.50 12.29
CA GLU A 265 5.95 -15.32 13.24
C GLU A 265 6.63 -13.95 13.12
N GLU A 266 6.73 -13.39 11.92
CA GLU A 266 7.30 -12.05 11.68
C GLU A 266 6.47 -10.91 12.30
N TYR A 267 5.17 -11.11 12.53
CA TYR A 267 4.27 -10.12 13.13
C TYR A 267 3.92 -10.41 14.59
N ARG A 268 4.21 -11.61 15.09
CA ARG A 268 3.90 -12.02 16.48
C ARG A 268 4.43 -11.04 17.54
N PRO A 269 5.68 -10.52 17.46
CA PRO A 269 6.17 -9.52 18.42
C PRO A 269 5.46 -8.17 18.29
N MET A 270 5.13 -7.74 17.06
CA MET A 270 4.44 -6.47 16.82
C MET A 270 3.00 -6.50 17.34
N MET A 271 2.33 -7.64 17.18
CA MET A 271 1.00 -7.92 17.72
C MET A 271 1.02 -8.12 19.23
N ARG A 272 2.21 -8.24 19.84
CA ARG A 272 2.41 -8.45 21.27
C ARG A 272 1.60 -9.62 21.78
N ALA A 273 1.61 -10.76 21.09
CA ALA A 273 0.78 -11.90 21.48
C ALA A 273 1.12 -12.46 22.89
N ASP A 274 2.28 -12.11 23.43
CA ASP A 274 2.87 -12.55 24.69
C ASP A 274 2.66 -11.61 25.89
N VAL A 275 2.26 -10.35 25.67
CA VAL A 275 1.98 -9.40 26.75
C VAL A 275 0.67 -9.78 27.44
N VAL A 276 0.47 -9.61 28.74
CA VAL A 276 -0.87 -9.77 29.36
C VAL A 276 -1.57 -8.41 29.37
N ILE A 277 -2.85 -8.36 28.95
CA ILE A 277 -3.65 -7.12 29.03
C ILE A 277 -4.28 -7.09 30.44
N PRO A 278 -4.03 -6.04 31.24
CA PRO A 278 -4.63 -5.91 32.56
C PRO A 278 -6.15 -5.98 32.51
N ASP A 279 -6.75 -6.65 33.48
CA ASP A 279 -8.20 -6.64 33.64
C ASP A 279 -8.71 -5.25 34.10
N SER A 280 -10.03 -5.09 34.27
CA SER A 280 -10.60 -3.79 34.63
C SER A 280 -10.13 -3.23 35.97
N GLU A 281 -9.76 -4.08 36.92
CA GLU A 281 -9.29 -3.66 38.24
C GLU A 281 -7.79 -3.33 38.19
N GLU A 282 -6.99 -4.19 37.56
CA GLU A 282 -5.56 -3.98 37.33
C GLU A 282 -5.30 -2.75 36.45
N ALA A 283 -6.16 -2.49 35.46
CA ALA A 283 -6.08 -1.33 34.59
C ALA A 283 -6.23 0.01 35.34
N ARG A 284 -6.91 0.03 36.49
CA ARG A 284 -7.02 1.23 37.35
C ARG A 284 -5.74 1.49 38.14
N LEU A 285 -4.96 0.44 38.41
CA LEU A 285 -3.68 0.51 39.13
C LEU A 285 -2.51 0.84 38.20
N ALA A 286 -2.65 0.57 36.90
CA ALA A 286 -1.64 0.82 35.87
C ALA A 286 -1.77 2.19 35.16
N ALA A 287 -2.79 2.99 35.51
CA ALA A 287 -3.13 4.27 34.85
C ALA A 287 -2.55 5.50 35.56
#